data_AF-A0A497MGK0-F1
#
_entry.id   AF-A0A497MGK0-F1
#
_cell.length_a   1.000
_cell.length_b   1.000
_cell.length_c   1.000
_cell.angle_alpha   90.00
_cell.angle_beta   90.00
_cell.angle_gamma   90.00
#
_symmetry.space_group_name_H-M   'P 1'
#
loop_
_entity.id
_entity.type
_entity.pdbx_description
1 polymer ?
#
loop_
_entity_poly.entity_id
_entity_poly.type
_entity_poly.pdbx_seq_one_letter_code
_entity_poly.pdbx_strand_id
1 'polypeptide(L)'
;MELKRLEEEALRHAEALKRIRRREEALKEIVRELRDIDRIVDKYGGDPSALIQILLDIQAKYHWISKPALIWVSERLGIPLSRIYQIATFYKAFSLTPQGRHRVRVCLGTACHVRGGPQIMEAAERLLGIRDGEVTPDGRFTLERVNCLGCCALGPVVVVDNDYYGGVKPGDLEKILSKYE
;
A
#
# COMPACT_ATOMS: atom_id res chain seq x y z
N MET A 1 -21.27 12.63 44.27
CA MET A 1 -21.43 11.31 43.62
C MET A 1 -22.13 11.45 42.28
N GLU A 2 -23.21 12.24 42.22
CA GLU A 2 -24.01 12.52 41.03
C GLU A 2 -23.27 13.35 39.94
N LEU A 3 -22.47 14.33 40.34
CA LEU A 3 -21.65 15.14 39.41
C LEU A 3 -20.64 14.29 38.61
N LYS A 4 -19.97 13.34 39.29
CA LYS A 4 -19.03 12.40 38.65
C LYS A 4 -19.71 11.48 37.65
N ARG A 5 -20.96 11.09 37.93
CA ARG A 5 -21.77 10.24 37.05
C ARG A 5 -22.19 10.98 35.76
N LEU A 6 -22.55 12.25 35.89
CA LEU A 6 -22.86 13.13 34.76
C LEU A 6 -21.62 13.43 33.89
N GLU A 7 -20.46 13.62 34.53
CA GLU A 7 -19.18 13.78 33.82
C GLU A 7 -18.80 12.53 33.02
N GLU A 8 -18.94 11.33 33.60
CA GLU A 8 -18.70 10.06 32.91
C GLU A 8 -19.67 9.83 31.74
N GLU A 9 -20.95 10.18 31.89
CA GLU A 9 -21.95 10.12 30.81
C GLU A 9 -21.62 11.09 29.67
N ALA A 10 -21.23 12.32 29.99
CA ALA A 10 -20.78 13.31 29.00
C ALA A 10 -19.52 12.85 28.26
N LEU A 11 -18.55 12.23 28.95
CA LEU A 11 -17.33 11.68 28.34
C LEU A 11 -17.66 10.54 27.35
N ARG A 12 -18.57 9.64 27.72
CA ARG A 12 -19.07 8.55 26.85
C ARG A 12 -19.76 9.08 25.60
N HIS A 13 -20.59 10.12 25.74
CA HIS A 13 -21.24 10.76 24.59
C HIS A 13 -20.24 11.47 23.69
N ALA A 14 -19.23 12.13 24.25
CA ALA A 14 -18.16 12.77 23.48
C ALA A 14 -17.31 11.74 22.69
N GLU A 15 -17.00 10.59 23.27
CA GLU A 15 -16.33 9.49 22.56
C GLU A 15 -17.21 8.88 21.47
N ALA A 16 -18.51 8.72 21.71
CA ALA A 16 -19.46 8.25 20.71
C ALA A 16 -19.54 9.22 19.51
N LEU A 17 -19.62 10.52 19.76
CA LEU A 17 -19.60 11.56 18.72
C LEU A 17 -18.29 11.55 17.93
N LYS A 18 -17.14 11.39 18.59
CA LYS A 18 -15.83 11.21 17.92
C LYS A 18 -15.82 9.99 17.00
N ARG A 19 -16.42 8.86 17.41
CA ARG A 19 -16.54 7.64 16.59
C ARG A 19 -17.46 7.83 15.39
N ILE A 20 -18.60 8.51 15.57
CA ILE A 20 -19.54 8.83 14.48
C ILE A 20 -18.85 9.71 13.44
N ARG A 21 -18.17 10.78 13.88
CA ARG A 21 -17.44 11.69 12.99
C ARG A 21 -16.36 10.97 12.17
N ARG A 22 -15.57 10.10 12.80
CA ARG A 22 -14.57 9.27 12.10
C ARG A 22 -15.19 8.35 11.06
N ARG A 23 -16.35 7.73 11.36
CA ARG A 23 -17.09 6.90 10.40
C ARG A 23 -17.62 7.71 9.22
N GLU A 24 -18.10 8.92 9.47
CA GLU A 24 -18.59 9.81 8.42
C GLU A 24 -17.46 10.25 7.47
N GLU A 25 -16.27 10.57 8.00
CA GLU A 25 -15.08 10.90 7.21
C GLU A 25 -14.62 9.70 6.36
N ALA A 26 -14.53 8.51 6.95
CA ALA A 26 -14.19 7.29 6.22
C ALA A 26 -15.21 6.96 5.12
N LEU A 27 -16.50 7.16 5.38
CA LEU A 27 -17.56 6.94 4.38
C LEU A 27 -17.44 7.93 3.22
N LYS A 28 -17.15 9.21 3.49
CA LYS A 28 -16.93 10.22 2.46
C LYS A 28 -15.75 9.87 1.57
N GLU A 29 -14.69 9.31 2.14
CA GLU A 29 -13.51 8.87 1.39
C GLU A 29 -13.83 7.67 0.49
N ILE A 30 -14.50 6.65 1.01
CA ILE A 30 -14.95 5.49 0.23
C ILE A 30 -15.85 5.95 -0.93
N VAL A 31 -16.82 6.83 -0.69
CA VAL A 31 -17.71 7.33 -1.76
C VAL A 31 -16.93 8.07 -2.84
N ARG A 32 -15.86 8.81 -2.48
CA ARG A 32 -14.98 9.45 -3.48
C ARG A 32 -14.19 8.42 -4.28
N GLU A 33 -13.63 7.42 -3.61
CA GLU A 33 -12.92 6.30 -4.25
C GLU A 33 -13.83 5.58 -5.26
N LEU A 34 -15.04 5.20 -4.86
CA LEU A 34 -15.98 4.49 -5.74
C LEU A 34 -16.38 5.32 -6.98
N ARG A 35 -16.59 6.63 -6.82
CA ARG A 35 -16.87 7.54 -7.95
C ARG A 35 -15.72 7.63 -8.94
N ASP A 36 -14.50 7.58 -8.44
CA ASP A 36 -13.32 7.58 -9.29
C ASP A 36 -13.12 6.24 -9.99
N ILE A 37 -13.45 5.13 -9.33
CA ILE A 37 -13.49 3.80 -9.94
C ILE A 37 -14.54 3.75 -11.05
N ASP A 38 -15.72 4.36 -10.87
CA ASP A 38 -16.73 4.44 -11.93
C ASP A 38 -16.16 5.08 -13.20
N ARG A 39 -15.43 6.19 -13.05
CA ARG A 39 -14.78 6.86 -14.18
C ARG A 39 -13.75 5.98 -14.86
N ILE A 40 -12.99 5.18 -14.09
CA ILE A 40 -12.04 4.22 -14.64
C ILE A 40 -12.79 3.13 -15.40
N VAL A 41 -13.85 2.57 -14.85
CA VAL A 41 -14.67 1.55 -15.53
C VAL A 41 -15.29 2.10 -16.83
N ASP A 42 -15.80 3.33 -16.79
CA ASP A 42 -16.42 4.01 -17.93
C ASP A 42 -15.41 4.27 -19.07
N LYS A 43 -14.14 4.54 -18.75
CA LYS A 43 -13.04 4.66 -19.74
C LYS A 43 -12.89 3.39 -20.59
N TYR A 44 -13.23 2.23 -20.05
CA TYR A 44 -13.21 0.94 -20.75
C TYR A 44 -14.61 0.49 -21.21
N GLY A 45 -15.61 1.37 -21.15
CA GLY A 45 -16.98 1.08 -21.59
C GLY A 45 -17.70 0.02 -20.76
N GLY A 46 -17.22 -0.28 -19.54
CA GLY A 46 -17.77 -1.36 -18.72
C GLY A 46 -17.55 -2.76 -19.28
N ASP A 47 -16.56 -2.95 -20.17
CA ASP A 47 -16.26 -4.26 -20.75
C ASP A 47 -15.65 -5.21 -19.70
N PRO A 48 -16.28 -6.36 -19.39
CA PRO A 48 -15.72 -7.37 -18.50
C PRO A 48 -14.36 -7.91 -18.95
N SER A 49 -14.05 -7.86 -20.24
CA SER A 49 -12.76 -8.30 -20.79
C SER A 49 -11.60 -7.40 -20.34
N ALA A 50 -11.90 -6.13 -20.02
CA ALA A 50 -10.93 -5.14 -19.57
C ALA A 50 -10.65 -5.17 -18.06
N LEU A 51 -11.14 -6.17 -17.32
CA LEU A 51 -11.01 -6.27 -15.86
C LEU A 51 -9.57 -6.03 -15.36
N ILE A 52 -8.57 -6.67 -15.99
CA ILE A 52 -7.16 -6.51 -15.58
C ILE A 52 -6.70 -5.06 -15.76
N GLN A 53 -7.07 -4.40 -16.86
CA GLN A 53 -6.70 -3.01 -17.14
C GLN A 53 -7.37 -2.05 -16.15
N ILE A 54 -8.65 -2.29 -15.84
CA ILE A 54 -9.39 -1.54 -14.82
C ILE A 54 -8.69 -1.66 -13.46
N LEU A 55 -8.34 -2.88 -13.03
CA LEU A 55 -7.64 -3.09 -11.76
C LEU A 55 -6.25 -2.43 -11.73
N LEU A 56 -5.52 -2.42 -12.86
CA LEU A 56 -4.24 -1.74 -12.98
C LEU A 56 -4.38 -0.22 -12.84
N ASP A 57 -5.39 0.39 -13.48
CA ASP A 57 -5.66 1.82 -13.38
C ASP A 57 -6.10 2.22 -11.96
N ILE A 58 -6.93 1.40 -11.30
CA ILE A 58 -7.31 1.60 -9.88
C ILE A 58 -6.07 1.59 -9.01
N GLN A 59 -5.22 0.58 -9.16
CA GLN A 59 -4.01 0.49 -8.35
C GLN A 59 -3.00 1.58 -8.67
N ALA A 60 -2.86 2.01 -9.93
CA ALA A 60 -1.97 3.11 -10.27
C ALA A 60 -2.39 4.40 -9.55
N LYS A 61 -3.70 4.58 -9.32
CA LYS A 61 -4.24 5.76 -8.63
C LYS A 61 -4.18 5.66 -7.10
N TYR A 62 -4.46 4.49 -6.54
CA TYR A 62 -4.60 4.31 -5.08
C TYR A 62 -3.44 3.54 -4.44
N HIS A 63 -2.49 3.02 -5.21
CA HIS A 63 -1.37 2.15 -4.83
C HIS A 63 -1.77 0.75 -4.31
N TRP A 64 -3.03 0.54 -3.98
CA TRP A 64 -3.62 -0.75 -3.61
C TRP A 64 -5.08 -0.83 -4.05
N ILE A 65 -5.69 -2.01 -3.91
CA ILE A 65 -7.08 -2.24 -4.28
C ILE A 65 -7.87 -2.63 -3.03
N SER A 66 -8.75 -1.73 -2.61
CA SER A 66 -9.56 -1.91 -1.42
C SER A 66 -10.67 -2.95 -1.61
N LYS A 67 -11.13 -3.56 -0.53
CA LYS A 67 -12.28 -4.48 -0.57
C LYS A 67 -13.54 -3.82 -1.13
N PRO A 68 -13.91 -2.58 -0.73
CA PRO A 68 -15.01 -1.85 -1.37
C PRO A 68 -14.82 -1.69 -2.88
N ALA A 69 -13.61 -1.37 -3.34
CA ALA A 69 -13.31 -1.25 -4.76
C ALA A 69 -13.57 -2.55 -5.53
N LEU A 70 -13.13 -3.71 -5.00
CA LEU A 70 -13.37 -5.01 -5.62
C LEU A 70 -14.86 -5.36 -5.72
N ILE A 71 -15.62 -5.10 -4.65
CA ILE A 71 -17.07 -5.32 -4.64
C ILE A 71 -17.74 -4.43 -5.66
N TRP A 72 -17.35 -3.16 -5.72
CA TRP A 72 -17.91 -2.20 -6.67
C TRP A 72 -17.64 -2.58 -8.13
N VAL A 73 -16.41 -2.98 -8.44
CA VAL A 73 -16.05 -3.49 -9.79
C VAL A 73 -16.84 -4.77 -10.13
N SER A 74 -17.05 -5.65 -9.14
CA SER A 74 -17.87 -6.87 -9.31
C SER A 74 -19.30 -6.52 -9.73
N GLU A 75 -19.93 -5.58 -9.05
CA GLU A 75 -21.30 -5.14 -9.34
C GLU A 75 -21.38 -4.42 -10.70
N ARG A 76 -20.42 -3.56 -11.00
CA ARG A 76 -20.39 -2.76 -12.24
C ARG A 76 -20.17 -3.60 -13.49
N LEU A 77 -19.30 -4.62 -13.43
CA LEU A 77 -18.98 -5.47 -14.58
C LEU A 77 -19.81 -6.77 -14.63
N GLY A 78 -20.62 -7.05 -13.60
CA GLY A 78 -21.37 -8.30 -13.49
C GLY A 78 -20.48 -9.54 -13.35
N ILE A 79 -19.23 -9.38 -12.89
CA ILE A 79 -18.27 -10.47 -12.71
C ILE A 79 -18.35 -10.95 -11.26
N PRO A 80 -18.42 -12.26 -10.98
CA PRO A 80 -18.39 -12.77 -9.61
C PRO A 80 -17.16 -12.31 -8.84
N LEU A 81 -17.35 -11.81 -7.62
CA LEU A 81 -16.29 -11.32 -6.75
C LEU A 81 -15.18 -12.37 -6.51
N SER A 82 -15.53 -13.65 -6.46
CA SER A 82 -14.58 -14.76 -6.35
C SER A 82 -13.58 -14.80 -7.50
N ARG A 83 -14.03 -14.54 -8.74
CA ARG A 83 -13.17 -14.50 -9.93
C ARG A 83 -12.24 -13.30 -9.90
N ILE A 84 -12.73 -12.15 -9.43
CA ILE A 84 -11.90 -10.95 -9.28
C ILE A 84 -10.82 -11.19 -8.21
N TYR A 85 -11.16 -11.79 -7.06
CA TYR A 85 -10.17 -12.17 -6.04
C TYR A 85 -9.15 -13.19 -6.56
N GLN A 86 -9.57 -14.14 -7.38
CA GLN A 86 -8.66 -15.09 -8.01
C GLN A 86 -7.62 -14.36 -8.86
N ILE A 87 -8.03 -13.38 -9.66
CA ILE A 87 -7.12 -12.57 -10.49
C ILE A 87 -6.23 -11.69 -9.62
N ALA A 88 -6.82 -10.99 -8.65
CA ALA A 88 -6.11 -10.05 -7.78
C ALA A 88 -5.06 -10.73 -6.89
N THR A 89 -5.27 -11.99 -6.50
CA THR A 89 -4.30 -12.77 -5.72
C THR A 89 -3.29 -13.52 -6.60
N PHE A 90 -3.64 -13.85 -7.85
CA PHE A 90 -2.75 -14.54 -8.78
C PHE A 90 -1.63 -13.64 -9.31
N TYR A 91 -1.95 -12.40 -9.71
CA TYR A 91 -0.95 -11.47 -10.23
C TYR A 91 -0.28 -10.68 -9.11
N LYS A 92 1.03 -10.88 -8.93
CA LYS A 92 1.87 -10.08 -8.00
C LYS A 92 1.87 -8.57 -8.26
N ALA A 93 1.41 -8.16 -9.45
CA ALA A 93 1.24 -6.75 -9.74
C ALA A 93 0.25 -6.10 -8.77
N PHE A 94 -0.81 -6.81 -8.37
CA PHE A 94 -1.86 -6.29 -7.50
C PHE A 94 -1.54 -6.43 -6.01
N SER A 95 -1.88 -5.41 -5.24
CA SER A 95 -1.79 -5.35 -3.78
C SER A 95 -3.18 -5.14 -3.20
N LEU A 96 -3.59 -6.09 -2.36
CA LEU A 96 -4.83 -6.02 -1.58
C LEU A 96 -4.62 -5.42 -0.19
N THR A 97 -3.36 -5.18 0.18
CA THR A 97 -2.97 -4.46 1.38
C THR A 97 -2.60 -3.03 1.01
N PRO A 98 -2.85 -2.06 1.91
CA PRO A 98 -2.37 -0.70 1.73
C PRO A 98 -0.89 -0.67 1.36
N GLN A 99 -0.55 0.18 0.40
CA GLN A 99 0.82 0.44 -0.03
C GLN A 99 1.07 1.93 0.11
N GLY A 100 2.30 2.26 0.48
CA GLY A 100 2.79 3.62 0.46
C GLY A 100 2.95 4.11 -0.97
N ARG A 101 3.12 5.43 -1.12
CA ARG A 101 3.35 6.07 -2.42
C ARG A 101 4.60 5.53 -3.15
N HIS A 102 5.61 5.15 -2.37
CA HIS A 102 6.91 4.68 -2.85
C HIS A 102 7.23 3.29 -2.29
N ARG A 103 7.63 2.36 -3.16
CA ARG A 103 8.01 0.99 -2.76
C ARG A 103 9.52 0.85 -2.67
N VAL A 104 10.02 0.62 -1.47
CA VAL A 104 11.43 0.41 -1.16
C VAL A 104 11.69 -1.09 -1.10
N ARG A 105 12.39 -1.63 -2.09
CA ARG A 105 12.68 -3.05 -2.25
C ARG A 105 14.14 -3.33 -1.97
N VAL A 106 14.45 -4.11 -0.94
CA VAL A 106 15.83 -4.51 -0.60
C VAL A 106 16.10 -5.92 -1.09
N CYS A 107 17.16 -6.10 -1.88
CA CYS A 107 17.54 -7.40 -2.40
C CYS A 107 18.23 -8.24 -1.32
N LEU A 108 17.63 -9.39 -0.98
CA LEU A 108 18.18 -10.41 -0.08
C LEU A 108 18.53 -11.71 -0.80
N GLY A 109 18.76 -11.65 -2.11
CA GLY A 109 19.28 -12.79 -2.87
C GLY A 109 20.68 -13.16 -2.46
N THR A 110 21.10 -14.39 -2.72
CA THR A 110 22.36 -14.96 -2.21
C THR A 110 23.55 -14.02 -2.36
N ALA A 111 23.72 -13.41 -3.54
CA ALA A 111 24.80 -12.46 -3.81
C ALA A 111 24.70 -11.16 -2.99
N CYS A 112 23.50 -10.60 -2.81
CA CYS A 112 23.31 -9.40 -1.99
C CYS A 112 23.38 -9.74 -0.50
N HIS A 113 22.91 -10.93 -0.11
CA HIS A 113 22.89 -11.41 1.26
C HIS A 113 24.31 -11.47 1.84
N VAL A 114 25.24 -12.13 1.14
CA VAL A 114 26.65 -12.22 1.57
C VAL A 114 27.41 -10.89 1.51
N ARG A 115 26.92 -9.92 0.73
CA ARG A 115 27.54 -8.60 0.57
C ARG A 115 27.00 -7.53 1.53
N GLY A 116 26.09 -7.88 2.43
CA GLY A 116 25.58 -6.95 3.44
C GLY A 116 24.11 -6.55 3.27
N GLY A 117 23.34 -7.25 2.43
CA GLY A 117 21.90 -7.01 2.25
C GLY A 117 21.07 -7.00 3.54
N PRO A 118 21.28 -7.92 4.50
CA PRO A 118 20.57 -7.91 5.78
C PRO A 118 20.80 -6.63 6.57
N GLN A 119 22.03 -6.13 6.60
CA GLN A 119 22.38 -4.89 7.30
C GLN A 119 21.70 -3.67 6.68
N ILE A 120 21.49 -3.67 5.36
CA ILE A 120 20.73 -2.64 4.65
C ILE A 120 19.25 -2.73 5.02
N MET A 121 18.70 -3.95 5.06
CA MET A 121 17.30 -4.16 5.47
C MET A 121 17.07 -3.65 6.89
N GLU A 122 17.91 -4.04 7.85
CA GLU A 122 17.81 -3.57 9.25
C GLU A 122 17.96 -2.04 9.36
N ALA A 123 18.83 -1.43 8.55
CA ALA A 123 18.97 0.01 8.52
C ALA A 123 17.73 0.70 7.95
N ALA A 124 17.12 0.14 6.90
CA ALA A 124 15.86 0.64 6.35
C ALA A 124 14.71 0.52 7.36
N GLU A 125 14.59 -0.62 8.05
CA GLU A 125 13.58 -0.82 9.10
C GLU A 125 13.74 0.19 10.25
N ARG A 126 14.98 0.43 10.69
CA ARG A 126 15.26 1.44 11.74
C ARG A 126 14.95 2.86 11.30
N LEU A 127 15.29 3.22 10.07
CA LEU A 127 15.11 4.58 9.57
C LEU A 127 13.63 4.90 9.31
N LEU A 128 12.88 3.96 8.76
CA LEU A 128 11.46 4.13 8.46
C LEU A 128 10.54 3.79 9.66
N GLY A 129 11.06 3.09 10.66
CA GLY A 129 10.30 2.67 11.85
C GLY A 129 9.24 1.60 11.55
N ILE A 130 9.42 0.83 10.48
CA ILE A 130 8.50 -0.22 10.01
C ILE A 130 9.26 -1.52 9.73
N ARG A 131 8.53 -2.63 9.63
CA ARG A 131 9.10 -3.94 9.24
C ARG A 131 8.88 -4.26 7.77
N ASP A 132 9.52 -5.33 7.32
CA ASP A 132 9.21 -5.97 6.04
C ASP A 132 7.71 -6.18 5.81
N GLY A 133 7.21 -5.67 4.69
CA GLY A 133 5.81 -5.74 4.25
C GLY A 133 4.90 -4.67 4.86
N GLU A 134 5.41 -3.79 5.71
CA GLU A 134 4.65 -2.73 6.35
C GLU A 134 4.72 -1.40 5.57
N VAL A 135 3.79 -0.51 5.89
CA VAL A 135 3.72 0.85 5.34
C VAL A 135 3.98 1.84 6.46
N THR A 136 4.74 2.88 6.17
CA THR A 136 4.98 3.96 7.13
C THR A 136 3.66 4.64 7.54
N PRO A 137 3.53 5.13 8.79
CA PRO A 137 2.28 5.75 9.27
C PRO A 137 1.81 6.97 8.47
N ASP A 138 2.72 7.62 7.76
CA ASP A 138 2.47 8.74 6.85
C ASP A 138 2.04 8.30 5.42
N GLY A 139 2.01 6.99 5.15
CA GLY A 139 1.63 6.42 3.86
C GLY A 139 2.63 6.68 2.74
N ARG A 140 3.87 7.08 3.05
CA ARG A 140 4.90 7.41 2.04
C ARG A 140 5.62 6.18 1.52
N PHE A 141 6.13 5.33 2.40
CA PHE A 141 7.00 4.22 2.02
C PHE A 141 6.41 2.87 2.41
N THR A 142 6.54 1.91 1.51
CA THR A 142 6.39 0.48 1.82
C THR A 142 7.74 -0.19 1.72
N LEU A 143 8.15 -0.86 2.78
CA LEU A 143 9.40 -1.61 2.81
C LEU A 143 9.13 -3.07 2.47
N GLU A 144 9.84 -3.60 1.48
CA GLU A 144 9.71 -4.99 1.05
C GLU A 144 11.07 -5.65 0.85
N ARG A 145 11.22 -6.86 1.38
CA ARG A 145 12.31 -7.75 0.98
C ARG A 145 12.01 -8.39 -0.36
N VAL A 146 13.01 -8.48 -1.21
CA VAL A 146 12.94 -9.22 -2.47
C VAL A 146 14.05 -10.25 -2.54
N ASN A 147 13.71 -11.49 -2.94
CA ASN A 147 14.69 -12.58 -3.00
C ASN A 147 15.69 -12.41 -4.14
N CYS A 148 15.35 -11.82 -5.28
CA CYS A 148 16.32 -11.55 -6.34
C CYS A 148 15.78 -10.47 -7.28
N LEU A 149 16.64 -9.54 -7.67
CA LEU A 149 16.35 -8.50 -8.66
C LEU A 149 17.08 -8.75 -9.99
N GLY A 150 17.85 -9.83 -10.11
CA GLY A 150 18.56 -10.21 -11.34
C GLY A 150 19.82 -9.37 -11.66
N CYS A 151 20.15 -8.39 -10.84
CA CYS A 151 21.26 -7.45 -11.07
C CYS A 151 22.43 -7.66 -10.09
N CYS A 152 22.88 -8.92 -9.92
CA CYS A 152 23.90 -9.31 -8.94
C CYS A 152 25.25 -8.57 -9.10
N ALA A 153 25.57 -8.10 -10.32
CA ALA A 153 26.76 -7.28 -10.57
C ALA A 153 26.79 -5.98 -9.75
N LEU A 154 25.61 -5.42 -9.45
CA LEU A 154 25.45 -4.17 -8.70
C LEU A 154 25.24 -4.41 -7.19
N GLY A 155 25.22 -5.66 -6.73
CA GLY A 155 24.87 -6.00 -5.35
C GLY A 155 25.84 -5.46 -4.30
N PRO A 156 25.37 -4.99 -3.13
CA PRO A 156 23.97 -4.95 -2.66
C PRO A 156 23.08 -3.94 -3.39
N VAL A 157 21.84 -4.34 -3.67
CA VAL A 157 20.88 -3.52 -4.45
C VAL A 157 19.65 -3.17 -3.62
N VAL A 158 19.27 -1.90 -3.70
CA VAL A 158 17.97 -1.36 -3.26
C VAL A 158 17.27 -0.77 -4.47
N VAL A 159 15.96 -0.98 -4.59
CA VAL A 159 15.14 -0.38 -5.63
C VAL A 159 14.07 0.46 -4.97
N VAL A 160 13.95 1.72 -5.35
CA VAL A 160 12.83 2.58 -4.94
C VAL A 160 11.98 2.83 -6.18
N ASP A 161 10.74 2.36 -6.17
CA ASP A 161 9.87 2.32 -7.34
C ASP A 161 10.56 1.69 -8.56
N ASN A 162 10.98 2.48 -9.55
CA ASN A 162 11.66 1.98 -10.76
C ASN A 162 13.17 2.27 -10.78
N ASP A 163 13.70 2.93 -9.74
CA ASP A 163 15.10 3.36 -9.69
C ASP A 163 15.97 2.35 -8.95
N TYR A 164 17.04 1.90 -9.64
CA TYR A 164 17.98 0.91 -9.12
C TYR A 164 19.19 1.59 -8.49
N TYR A 165 19.45 1.27 -7.22
CA TYR A 165 20.61 1.71 -6.47
C TYR A 165 21.53 0.52 -6.20
N GLY A 166 22.73 0.55 -6.77
CA GLY A 166 23.75 -0.49 -6.60
C GLY A 166 24.85 -0.07 -5.63
N GLY A 167 25.53 -1.06 -5.03
CA GLY A 167 26.62 -0.86 -4.08
C GLY A 167 26.20 -0.12 -2.81
N VAL A 168 24.92 -0.21 -2.46
CA VAL A 168 24.31 0.57 -1.37
C VAL A 168 24.89 0.16 -0.03
N LYS A 169 25.26 1.14 0.79
CA LYS A 169 25.60 0.94 2.20
C LYS A 169 24.47 1.43 3.11
N PRO A 170 24.39 0.95 4.36
CA PRO A 170 23.39 1.41 5.32
C PRO A 170 23.28 2.94 5.45
N GLY A 171 24.41 3.66 5.40
CA GLY A 171 24.44 5.12 5.50
C GLY A 171 23.95 5.87 4.25
N ASP A 172 23.83 5.20 3.10
CA ASP A 172 23.34 5.83 1.87
C ASP A 172 21.81 5.91 1.82
N LEU A 173 21.11 5.10 2.65
CA LEU A 173 19.65 4.97 2.63
C LEU A 173 18.93 6.29 2.89
N GLU A 174 19.39 7.09 3.86
CA GLU A 174 18.80 8.39 4.18
C GLU A 174 18.82 9.33 2.97
N LYS A 175 19.95 9.38 2.26
CA LYS A 175 20.13 10.17 1.04
C LYS A 175 19.32 9.64 -0.14
N ILE A 176 19.12 8.32 -0.21
CA ILE A 176 18.31 7.71 -1.26
C ILE A 176 16.83 8.04 -1.03
N LEU A 177 16.34 7.86 0.19
CA LEU A 177 14.92 8.02 0.53
C LEU A 177 14.47 9.48 0.51
N SER A 178 15.34 10.43 0.86
CA SER A 178 15.02 11.87 0.79
C SER A 178 14.80 12.41 -0.63
N LYS A 179 15.14 11.64 -1.68
CA LYS A 179 14.79 12.00 -3.06
C LYS A 179 13.32 11.78 -3.41
N TYR A 180 12.63 11.00 -2.58
CA TYR A 180 11.23 10.60 -2.76
C TYR A 180 10.36 11.20 -1.64
N GLU A 181 10.82 12.33 -1.09
CA GLU A 181 10.16 13.08 -0.02
C GLU A 181 9.13 14.09 -0.52
#